data_AF-A0AAD7H777-F1
#
_entry.id   AF-A0AAD7H777-F1
#
_cell.length_a   1.000
_cell.length_b   1.000
_cell.length_c   1.000
_cell.angle_alpha   90.00
_cell.angle_beta   90.00
_cell.angle_gamma   90.00
#
_symmetry.space_group_name_H-M   'P 1'
#
loop_
_entity.id
_entity.type
_entity.pdbx_description
1 polymer ?
#
loop_
_entity_poly.entity_id
_entity_poly.type
_entity_poly.pdbx_seq_one_letter_code
_entity_poly.pdbx_strand_id
1 'polypeptide(L)'
;MVDSTALFRGFDYLPNPWHSWRRRDVQGPPRTQTTHTYSPVRYFMVDFNLSRRYSGLGPHFEHPGWGGDKSVPEWRTAQLCDPFPVDVYCLGNSIRQLSAKHRTQGWKLIPGKKGFAFTEDLLSDMCQDDPSACPEMDEVVVRFEKIRRGLSELKLRSRVARKEENLIAGVFRSIFHWARQVVPILYRIPAIPTC
;
A
#
# COMPACT_ATOMS: atom_id res chain seq x y z
N MET A 1 -7.69 -1.70 22.57
CA MET A 1 -7.92 -0.54 21.70
C MET A 1 -6.58 0.16 21.52
N VAL A 2 -6.06 0.28 20.29
CA VAL A 2 -4.83 1.06 20.06
C VAL A 2 -5.17 2.53 20.28
N ASP A 3 -4.48 3.19 21.20
CA ASP A 3 -4.67 4.62 21.46
C ASP A 3 -4.20 5.43 20.24
N SER A 4 -5.16 5.88 19.43
CA SER A 4 -4.90 6.74 18.27
C SER A 4 -4.78 8.22 18.66
N THR A 5 -4.97 8.60 19.92
CA THR A 5 -4.85 9.99 20.38
C THR A 5 -3.44 10.54 20.11
N ALA A 6 -2.40 9.69 20.11
CA ALA A 6 -1.05 10.09 19.70
C ALA A 6 -0.95 10.51 18.21
N LEU A 7 -1.76 9.93 17.31
CA LEU A 7 -1.85 10.35 15.90
C LEU A 7 -2.50 11.73 15.76
N PHE A 8 -3.31 12.12 16.76
CA PHE A 8 -4.06 13.37 16.80
C PHE A 8 -3.57 14.33 17.90
N ARG A 9 -2.38 14.12 18.49
CA ARG A 9 -1.81 15.07 19.46
C ARG A 9 -1.49 16.39 18.76
N GLY A 10 -2.07 17.48 19.28
CA GLY A 10 -1.90 18.84 18.76
C GLY A 10 -2.97 19.30 17.77
N PHE A 11 -4.15 18.68 17.78
CA PHE A 11 -5.27 19.00 16.88
C PHE A 11 -6.56 19.30 17.64
N ASP A 12 -7.16 20.46 17.38
CA ASP A 12 -8.51 20.80 17.87
C ASP A 12 -9.63 20.20 16.98
N TYR A 13 -9.27 19.55 15.86
CA TYR A 13 -10.18 18.88 14.93
C TYR A 13 -9.50 17.66 14.29
N LEU A 14 -10.29 16.63 13.99
CA LEU A 14 -9.83 15.46 13.23
C LEU A 14 -9.29 15.93 11.85
N PRO A 15 -8.01 15.69 11.52
CA PRO A 15 -7.48 16.01 10.21
C PRO A 15 -8.24 15.19 9.16
N ASN A 16 -9.16 15.84 8.46
CA ASN A 16 -10.00 15.18 7.48
C ASN A 16 -9.16 14.92 6.20
N PRO A 17 -8.93 13.65 5.79
CA PRO A 17 -8.08 13.31 4.64
C PRO A 17 -8.58 13.87 3.29
N TRP A 18 -9.78 14.41 3.27
CA TRP A 18 -10.44 14.96 2.07
C TRP A 18 -9.77 16.23 1.54
N HIS A 19 -9.01 16.94 2.38
CA HIS A 19 -8.31 18.16 1.98
C HIS A 19 -6.79 17.96 1.91
N SER A 20 -6.36 17.00 1.10
CA SER A 20 -4.93 16.69 0.86
C SER A 20 -4.08 17.86 0.35
N TRP A 21 -4.72 18.94 -0.13
CA TRP A 21 -4.09 20.19 -0.55
C TRP A 21 -3.97 21.24 0.56
N ARG A 22 -4.33 20.92 1.80
CA ARG A 22 -4.17 21.81 2.96
C ARG A 22 -3.14 21.27 3.95
N ARG A 23 -2.60 22.16 4.76
CA ARG A 23 -1.82 21.85 5.96
C ARG A 23 -2.66 20.97 6.90
N ARG A 24 -1.96 20.27 7.79
CA ARG A 24 -2.57 19.48 8.87
C ARG A 24 -3.55 20.31 9.71
N ASP A 25 -3.27 21.60 9.86
CA ASP A 25 -4.13 22.55 10.57
C ASP A 25 -5.29 23.14 9.71
N VAL A 26 -5.46 22.73 8.45
CA VAL A 26 -6.50 23.24 7.54
C VAL A 26 -6.42 24.76 7.26
N GLN A 27 -5.46 25.48 7.84
CA GLN A 27 -5.33 26.95 7.78
C GLN A 27 -4.65 27.46 6.50
N GLY A 28 -4.44 26.60 5.49
CA GLY A 28 -3.82 27.02 4.23
C GLY A 28 -3.12 25.89 3.49
N PRO A 29 -2.50 26.17 2.34
CA PRO A 29 -1.75 25.17 1.58
C PRO A 29 -0.45 24.77 2.29
N PRO A 30 0.06 23.55 2.05
CA PRO A 30 1.35 23.12 2.60
C PRO A 30 2.47 24.09 2.20
N ARG A 31 3.28 24.51 3.17
CA ARG A 31 4.37 25.49 2.99
C ARG A 31 5.42 25.06 1.97
N THR A 32 5.67 23.76 1.84
CA THR A 32 6.68 23.21 0.93
C THR A 32 6.21 21.86 0.38
N GLN A 33 6.23 21.70 -0.94
CA GLN A 33 6.05 20.40 -1.59
C GLN A 33 7.40 19.69 -1.68
N THR A 34 7.73 18.89 -0.66
CA THR A 34 8.93 18.05 -0.64
C THR A 34 8.65 16.65 -1.17
N THR A 35 9.65 15.97 -1.72
CA THR A 35 9.52 14.55 -2.10
C THR A 35 9.70 13.66 -0.88
N HIS A 36 9.16 12.43 -0.92
CA HIS A 36 9.36 11.46 0.16
C HIS A 36 10.83 11.05 0.35
N THR A 37 11.68 11.31 -0.65
CA THR A 37 13.14 11.12 -0.55
C THR A 37 13.80 12.10 0.43
N TYR A 38 13.34 13.35 0.48
CA TYR A 38 13.87 14.37 1.41
C TYR A 38 13.11 14.40 2.73
N SER A 39 11.82 14.04 2.69
CA SER A 39 10.91 14.07 3.83
C SER A 39 10.26 12.70 4.00
N PRO A 40 10.90 11.78 4.75
CA PRO A 40 10.39 10.43 4.93
C PRO A 40 8.98 10.44 5.51
N VAL A 41 8.12 9.56 5.00
CA VAL A 41 6.73 9.44 5.46
C VAL A 41 6.59 8.16 6.27
N ARG A 42 5.97 8.27 7.44
CA ARG A 42 5.57 7.11 8.25
C ARG A 42 4.15 6.69 7.87
N TYR A 43 3.98 5.41 7.60
CA TYR A 43 2.69 4.80 7.29
C TYR A 43 2.16 4.08 8.54
N PHE A 44 0.88 4.25 8.82
CA PHE A 44 0.19 3.58 9.92
C PHE A 44 -1.03 2.87 9.35
N MET A 45 -1.25 1.61 9.76
CA MET A 45 -2.53 0.96 9.56
C MET A 45 -3.53 1.57 10.54
N VAL A 46 -4.74 1.82 10.06
CA VAL A 46 -5.82 2.46 10.80
C VAL A 46 -7.11 1.67 10.59
N ASP A 47 -8.15 2.04 11.31
CA ASP A 47 -9.49 1.44 11.21
C ASP A 47 -9.52 -0.05 11.59
N PHE A 48 -9.22 -0.32 12.86
CA PHE A 48 -9.25 -1.66 13.45
C PHE A 48 -10.65 -2.06 13.97
N ASN A 49 -11.71 -1.47 13.42
CA ASN A 49 -13.10 -1.72 13.87
C ASN A 49 -13.56 -3.17 13.62
N LEU A 50 -13.00 -3.81 12.59
CA LEU A 50 -13.25 -5.20 12.23
C LEU A 50 -12.17 -6.15 12.76
N SER A 51 -11.16 -5.63 13.46
CA SER A 51 -10.05 -6.44 13.95
C SER A 51 -10.41 -7.15 15.25
N ARG A 52 -9.88 -8.35 15.40
CA ARG A 52 -10.11 -9.22 16.55
C ARG A 52 -8.76 -9.57 17.17
N ARG A 53 -8.72 -9.62 18.50
CA ARG A 53 -7.52 -10.04 19.24
C ARG A 53 -7.74 -11.46 19.71
N TYR A 54 -6.97 -12.37 19.15
CA TYR A 54 -6.97 -13.77 19.54
C TYR A 54 -5.95 -14.04 20.65
N SER A 55 -6.23 -15.03 21.50
CA SER A 55 -5.35 -15.44 22.60
C SER A 55 -5.07 -16.94 22.52
N GLY A 56 -3.84 -17.35 22.78
CA GLY A 56 -3.41 -18.75 22.77
C GLY A 56 -2.88 -19.21 21.41
N LEU A 57 -2.49 -20.48 21.36
CA LEU A 57 -2.10 -21.18 20.13
C LEU A 57 -3.32 -21.96 19.64
N GLY A 58 -3.75 -21.74 18.40
CA GLY A 58 -4.81 -22.52 17.78
C GLY A 58 -5.30 -21.87 16.49
N PRO A 59 -5.93 -22.64 15.59
CA PRO A 59 -6.60 -22.05 14.46
C PRO A 59 -7.75 -21.19 14.99
N HIS A 60 -7.77 -19.94 14.56
CA HIS A 60 -8.83 -19.00 14.88
C HIS A 60 -9.84 -19.02 13.74
N PHE A 61 -11.13 -19.05 14.05
CA PHE A 61 -12.17 -19.23 13.05
C PHE A 61 -13.24 -18.15 13.19
N GLU A 62 -13.55 -17.48 12.09
CA GLU A 62 -14.58 -16.43 12.04
C GLU A 62 -15.58 -16.64 10.91
N HIS A 63 -16.78 -16.07 11.08
CA HIS A 63 -17.83 -16.09 10.06
C HIS A 63 -17.49 -15.14 8.90
N PRO A 64 -17.49 -15.61 7.65
CA PRO A 64 -16.96 -14.87 6.50
C PRO A 64 -17.70 -13.57 6.21
N GLY A 65 -17.08 -12.69 5.42
CA GLY A 65 -17.74 -11.52 4.83
C GLY A 65 -17.42 -10.18 5.48
N TRP A 66 -16.41 -10.12 6.35
CA TRP A 66 -15.91 -8.86 6.90
C TRP A 66 -15.22 -8.00 5.83
N GLY A 67 -15.22 -6.68 5.98
CA GLY A 67 -14.46 -5.78 5.09
C GLY A 67 -15.01 -5.64 3.66
N GLY A 68 -14.25 -4.91 2.84
CA GLY A 68 -14.68 -4.45 1.51
C GLY A 68 -14.31 -5.37 0.34
N ASP A 69 -13.36 -6.28 0.50
CA ASP A 69 -12.87 -7.11 -0.61
C ASP A 69 -13.68 -8.40 -0.76
N LYS A 70 -14.78 -8.34 -1.52
CA LYS A 70 -15.66 -9.51 -1.72
C LYS A 70 -15.08 -10.61 -2.61
N SER A 71 -13.81 -10.51 -3.03
CA SER A 71 -13.17 -11.53 -3.88
C SER A 71 -12.52 -12.68 -3.11
N VAL A 72 -12.48 -12.59 -1.77
CA VAL A 72 -11.93 -13.65 -0.90
C VAL A 72 -12.60 -15.00 -1.22
N PRO A 73 -11.83 -16.04 -1.61
CA PRO A 73 -12.36 -17.33 -2.06
C PRO A 73 -13.23 -18.02 -1.01
N GLU A 74 -12.79 -18.02 0.25
CA GLU A 74 -13.45 -18.71 1.37
C GLU A 74 -14.86 -18.17 1.64
N TRP A 75 -15.14 -16.91 1.30
CA TRP A 75 -16.45 -16.32 1.57
C TRP A 75 -17.56 -16.86 0.66
N ARG A 76 -17.22 -17.59 -0.41
CA ARG A 76 -18.20 -18.21 -1.32
C ARG A 76 -18.94 -19.38 -0.66
N THR A 77 -18.31 -20.09 0.28
CA THR A 77 -18.88 -21.29 0.90
C THR A 77 -19.60 -21.01 2.21
N ALA A 78 -19.54 -19.77 2.71
CA ALA A 78 -20.11 -19.34 4.00
C ALA A 78 -19.62 -20.15 5.22
N GLN A 79 -18.53 -20.91 5.08
CA GLN A 79 -17.91 -21.68 6.16
C GLN A 79 -17.02 -20.79 7.02
N LEU A 80 -16.80 -21.21 8.26
CA LEU A 80 -15.82 -20.57 9.13
C LEU A 80 -14.43 -20.62 8.49
N CYS A 81 -13.75 -19.49 8.44
CA CYS A 81 -12.41 -19.40 7.87
C CYS A 81 -11.40 -18.78 8.83
N ASP A 82 -10.12 -19.07 8.55
CA ASP A 82 -9.02 -18.52 9.32
C ASP A 82 -8.79 -17.05 8.90
N PRO A 83 -8.85 -16.09 9.84
CA PRO A 83 -8.69 -14.67 9.52
C PRO A 83 -7.28 -14.32 9.02
N PHE A 84 -6.23 -15.07 9.38
CA PHE A 84 -4.85 -14.71 9.05
C PHE A 84 -4.55 -14.86 7.54
N PRO A 85 -4.85 -15.99 6.88
CA PRO A 85 -4.78 -16.09 5.42
C PRO A 85 -5.68 -15.09 4.70
N VAL A 86 -6.85 -14.76 5.26
CA VAL A 86 -7.73 -13.74 4.69
C VAL A 86 -7.07 -12.36 4.65
N ASP A 87 -6.39 -11.96 5.72
CA ASP A 87 -5.66 -10.69 5.78
C ASP A 87 -4.49 -10.66 4.77
N VAL A 88 -3.75 -11.78 4.63
CA VAL A 88 -2.71 -11.95 3.61
C VAL A 88 -3.30 -11.78 2.21
N TYR A 89 -4.41 -12.46 1.91
CA TYR A 89 -5.11 -12.36 0.64
C TYR A 89 -5.56 -10.94 0.36
N CYS A 90 -6.22 -10.29 1.32
CA CYS A 90 -6.76 -8.94 1.16
C CYS A 90 -5.64 -7.91 0.91
N LEU A 91 -4.51 -8.03 1.61
CA LEU A 91 -3.34 -7.17 1.39
C LEU A 91 -2.74 -7.41 0.00
N GLY A 92 -2.50 -8.68 -0.36
CA GLY A 92 -1.96 -9.06 -1.66
C GLY A 92 -2.86 -8.57 -2.80
N ASN A 93 -4.16 -8.83 -2.68
CA ASN A 93 -5.14 -8.46 -3.69
C ASN A 93 -5.27 -6.94 -3.80
N SER A 94 -5.20 -6.21 -2.67
CA SER A 94 -5.20 -4.75 -2.66
C SER A 94 -4.03 -4.16 -3.46
N ILE A 95 -2.84 -4.74 -3.36
CA ILE A 95 -1.66 -4.32 -4.15
C ILE A 95 -1.78 -4.80 -5.60
N ARG A 96 -2.23 -6.04 -5.84
CA ARG A 96 -2.49 -6.60 -7.18
C ARG A 96 -3.47 -5.72 -7.97
N GLN A 97 -4.51 -5.22 -7.32
CA GLN A 97 -5.45 -4.29 -7.95
C GLN A 97 -4.84 -2.91 -8.28
N LEU A 98 -3.74 -2.50 -7.62
CA LEU A 98 -3.01 -1.28 -8.01
C LEU A 98 -2.27 -1.47 -9.34
N SER A 99 -1.81 -2.69 -9.66
CA SER A 99 -1.14 -2.99 -10.92
C SER A 99 -2.12 -3.41 -12.03
N ALA A 100 -3.31 -3.89 -11.69
CA ALA A 100 -4.37 -4.27 -12.62
C ALA A 100 -4.73 -3.13 -13.59
N LYS A 101 -5.22 -3.44 -14.81
CA LYS A 101 -5.50 -2.45 -15.86
C LYS A 101 -6.40 -1.32 -15.36
N HIS A 102 -7.45 -1.67 -14.62
CA HIS A 102 -8.31 -0.74 -13.92
C HIS A 102 -8.73 -1.33 -12.57
N ARG A 103 -8.95 -0.46 -11.58
CA ARG A 103 -9.61 -0.81 -10.32
C ARG A 103 -10.81 0.10 -10.12
N THR A 104 -11.88 -0.45 -9.57
CA THR A 104 -13.04 0.32 -9.11
C THR A 104 -12.79 0.77 -7.68
N GLN A 105 -12.81 2.10 -7.44
CA GLN A 105 -12.85 2.66 -6.09
C GLN A 105 -14.11 3.52 -5.98
N GLY A 106 -15.18 2.95 -5.41
CA GLY A 106 -16.50 3.57 -5.41
C GLY A 106 -17.05 3.71 -6.84
N TRP A 107 -17.51 4.91 -7.23
CA TRP A 107 -18.04 5.17 -8.58
C TRP A 107 -16.96 5.42 -9.65
N LYS A 108 -15.69 5.52 -9.25
CA LYS A 108 -14.61 5.97 -10.13
C LYS A 108 -13.73 4.81 -10.59
N LEU A 109 -13.51 4.74 -11.91
CA LEU A 109 -12.51 3.88 -12.51
C LEU A 109 -11.13 4.53 -12.36
N ILE A 110 -10.21 3.84 -11.68
CA ILE A 110 -8.84 4.29 -11.48
C ILE A 110 -7.93 3.50 -12.41
N PRO A 111 -7.13 4.17 -13.25
CA PRO A 111 -6.19 3.50 -14.14
C PRO A 111 -5.12 2.78 -13.32
N GLY A 112 -4.77 1.60 -13.79
CA GLY A 112 -3.69 0.79 -13.24
C GLY A 112 -2.36 1.50 -13.19
N LYS A 113 -1.46 1.01 -12.36
CA LYS A 113 -0.10 1.53 -12.24
C LYS A 113 0.91 0.58 -12.87
N LYS A 114 1.94 1.15 -13.52
CA LYS A 114 3.10 0.43 -14.04
C LYS A 114 4.19 0.36 -12.96
N GLY A 115 5.12 -0.58 -13.13
CA GLY A 115 6.34 -0.65 -12.33
C GLY A 115 6.32 -1.70 -11.23
N PHE A 116 5.21 -2.40 -11.01
CA PHE A 116 5.01 -3.41 -9.97
C PHE A 116 5.29 -4.85 -10.41
N ALA A 117 5.89 -5.07 -11.59
CA ALA A 117 6.18 -6.43 -12.07
C ALA A 117 7.04 -7.25 -11.09
N PHE A 118 7.93 -6.58 -10.34
CA PHE A 118 8.79 -7.23 -9.35
C PHE A 118 8.03 -7.82 -8.14
N THR A 119 6.77 -7.46 -7.93
CA THR A 119 5.93 -8.01 -6.86
C THR A 119 4.99 -9.11 -7.35
N GLU A 120 4.89 -9.35 -8.67
CA GLU A 120 3.84 -10.22 -9.23
C GLU A 120 3.88 -11.64 -8.66
N ASP A 121 5.06 -12.27 -8.56
CA ASP A 121 5.21 -13.61 -8.01
C ASP A 121 4.76 -13.68 -6.54
N LEU A 122 5.20 -12.72 -5.71
CA LEU A 122 4.80 -12.66 -4.30
C LEU A 122 3.29 -12.46 -4.16
N LEU A 123 2.71 -11.56 -4.96
CA LEU A 123 1.27 -11.28 -4.90
C LEU A 123 0.44 -12.46 -5.42
N SER A 124 0.95 -13.23 -6.37
CA SER A 124 0.31 -14.47 -6.85
C SER A 124 0.20 -15.46 -5.70
N ASP A 125 1.29 -15.67 -4.96
CA ASP A 125 1.32 -16.61 -3.85
C ASP A 125 0.44 -16.15 -2.67
N MET A 126 0.38 -14.83 -2.42
CA MET A 126 -0.53 -14.25 -1.41
C MET A 126 -2.01 -14.36 -1.79
N CYS A 127 -2.34 -14.49 -3.07
CA CYS A 127 -3.71 -14.45 -3.57
C CYS A 127 -4.17 -15.80 -4.14
N GLN A 128 -3.87 -16.89 -3.43
CA GLN A 128 -4.29 -18.23 -3.83
C GLN A 128 -5.76 -18.49 -3.48
N ASP A 129 -6.39 -19.39 -4.24
CA ASP A 129 -7.77 -19.82 -3.97
C ASP A 129 -7.85 -20.73 -2.73
N ASP A 130 -6.79 -21.51 -2.48
CA ASP A 130 -6.64 -22.31 -1.27
C ASP A 130 -5.96 -21.47 -0.17
N PRO A 131 -6.65 -21.18 0.95
CA PRO A 131 -6.09 -20.40 2.05
C PRO A 131 -4.89 -21.09 2.72
N SER A 132 -4.81 -22.42 2.69
CA SER A 132 -3.70 -23.16 3.29
C SER A 132 -2.41 -23.08 2.47
N ALA A 133 -2.53 -22.71 1.21
CA ALA A 133 -1.40 -22.51 0.32
C ALA A 133 -0.88 -21.06 0.32
N CYS A 134 -1.64 -20.13 0.92
CA CYS A 134 -1.17 -18.76 1.15
C CYS A 134 0.00 -18.74 2.14
N PRO A 135 1.05 -17.95 1.88
CA PRO A 135 2.16 -17.80 2.83
C PRO A 135 1.71 -17.07 4.10
N GLU A 136 2.36 -17.36 5.21
CA GLU A 136 2.18 -16.58 6.44
C GLU A 136 2.72 -15.15 6.28
N MET A 137 2.17 -14.20 7.04
CA MET A 137 2.58 -12.79 6.93
C MET A 137 4.07 -12.57 7.23
N ASP A 138 4.65 -13.34 8.16
CA ASP A 138 6.08 -13.28 8.45
C ASP A 138 6.92 -13.71 7.25
N GLU A 139 6.49 -14.77 6.54
CA GLU A 139 7.12 -15.21 5.30
C GLU A 139 7.00 -14.13 4.21
N VAL A 140 5.81 -13.52 4.06
CA VAL A 140 5.57 -12.43 3.12
C VAL A 140 6.53 -11.27 3.36
N VAL A 141 6.73 -10.86 4.62
CA VAL A 141 7.65 -9.78 4.99
C VAL A 141 9.09 -10.14 4.61
N VAL A 142 9.55 -11.36 4.92
CA VAL A 142 10.89 -11.83 4.57
C VAL A 142 11.09 -11.88 3.05
N ARG A 143 10.11 -12.40 2.31
CA ARG A 143 10.15 -12.48 0.84
C ARG A 143 10.15 -11.09 0.21
N PHE A 144 9.31 -10.18 0.69
CA PHE A 144 9.28 -8.81 0.22
C PHE A 144 10.61 -8.09 0.48
N GLU A 145 11.20 -8.27 1.65
CA GLU A 145 12.51 -7.69 1.98
C GLU A 145 13.60 -8.22 1.04
N LYS A 146 13.59 -9.51 0.70
CA LYS A 146 14.50 -10.10 -0.29
C LYS A 146 14.31 -9.47 -1.67
N ILE A 147 13.07 -9.35 -2.14
CA ILE A 147 12.74 -8.70 -3.43
C ILE A 147 13.25 -7.26 -3.42
N ARG A 148 12.95 -6.50 -2.35
CA ARG A 148 13.34 -5.09 -2.19
C ARG A 148 14.86 -4.90 -2.27
N ARG A 149 15.64 -5.76 -1.59
CA ARG A 149 17.11 -5.75 -1.64
C ARG A 149 17.68 -6.04 -3.03
N GLY A 150 16.95 -6.82 -3.84
CA GLY A 150 17.31 -7.11 -5.23
C GLY A 150 17.03 -5.96 -6.20
N LEU A 151 16.32 -4.91 -5.79
CA LEU A 151 16.02 -3.77 -6.67
C LEU A 151 17.19 -2.79 -6.73
N SER A 152 17.52 -2.33 -7.94
CA SER A 152 18.50 -1.25 -8.12
C SER A 152 17.97 0.07 -7.58
N GLU A 153 18.87 0.98 -7.18
CA GLU A 153 18.47 2.33 -6.75
C GLU A 153 17.67 3.08 -7.81
N LEU A 154 18.01 2.91 -9.09
CA LEU A 154 17.27 3.51 -10.20
C LEU A 154 15.84 2.99 -10.27
N LYS A 155 15.63 1.69 -10.01
CA LYS A 155 14.30 1.10 -9.95
C LYS A 155 13.51 1.64 -8.75
N LEU A 156 14.13 1.77 -7.58
CA LEU A 156 13.51 2.35 -6.38
C LEU A 156 13.12 3.83 -6.57
N ARG A 157 13.87 4.58 -7.39
CA ARG A 157 13.55 5.96 -7.77
C ARG A 157 12.61 6.09 -8.95
N SER A 158 12.28 5.00 -9.63
CA SER A 158 11.50 5.04 -10.85
C SER A 158 10.07 5.57 -10.60
N ARG A 159 9.54 6.29 -11.59
CA ARG A 159 8.19 6.84 -11.50
C ARG A 159 7.15 5.73 -11.57
N VAL A 160 6.16 5.78 -10.69
CA VAL A 160 4.95 4.97 -10.78
C VAL A 160 3.97 5.61 -11.77
N ALA A 161 4.03 5.17 -13.03
CA ALA A 161 3.21 5.69 -14.12
C ALA A 161 1.83 5.03 -14.18
N ARG A 162 0.84 5.71 -14.78
CA ARG A 162 -0.48 5.10 -15.06
C ARG A 162 -0.41 4.25 -16.33
N LYS A 163 -1.21 3.18 -16.41
CA LYS A 163 -1.25 2.28 -17.58
C LYS A 163 -1.81 3.00 -18.81
N GLU A 164 -2.86 3.78 -18.64
CA GLU A 164 -3.50 4.60 -19.70
C GLU A 164 -2.91 6.01 -19.83
N GLU A 165 -1.68 6.23 -19.36
CA GLU A 165 -1.06 7.53 -19.52
C GLU A 165 -0.81 7.85 -21.00
N ASN A 166 -1.22 9.04 -21.45
CA ASN A 166 -0.89 9.55 -22.78
C ASN A 166 0.63 9.51 -23.00
N LEU A 167 1.07 8.96 -24.13
CA LEU A 167 2.49 8.70 -24.42
C LEU A 167 3.35 9.97 -24.35
N ILE A 168 2.93 11.04 -25.04
CA ILE A 168 3.68 12.31 -25.10
C ILE A 168 3.78 12.92 -23.69
N ALA A 169 2.66 13.05 -22.99
CA ALA A 169 2.65 13.57 -21.62
C ALA A 169 3.47 12.69 -20.66
N GLY A 170 3.46 11.37 -20.86
CA GLY A 170 4.23 10.40 -20.11
C GLY A 170 5.75 10.55 -20.31
N VAL A 171 6.20 10.85 -21.53
CA VAL A 171 7.61 11.15 -21.83
C VAL A 171 8.04 12.41 -21.09
N PHE A 172 7.30 13.52 -21.24
CA PHE A 172 7.62 14.78 -20.55
C PHE A 172 7.67 14.59 -19.03
N ARG A 173 6.67 13.93 -18.43
CA ARG A 173 6.66 13.64 -16.99
C ARG A 173 7.85 12.79 -16.56
N SER A 174 8.31 11.88 -17.40
CA SER A 174 9.48 11.04 -17.09
C SER A 174 10.78 11.85 -17.14
N ILE A 175 10.92 12.77 -18.10
CA ILE A 175 12.06 13.70 -18.17
C ILE A 175 12.10 14.59 -16.93
N PHE A 176 10.98 15.26 -16.59
CA PHE A 176 10.89 16.11 -15.41
C PHE A 176 11.12 15.33 -14.10
N HIS A 177 10.61 14.08 -14.03
CA HIS A 177 10.86 13.21 -12.88
C HIS A 177 12.35 12.91 -12.71
N TRP A 178 13.04 12.52 -13.77
CA TRP A 178 14.47 12.20 -13.70
C TRP A 178 15.32 13.43 -13.43
N ALA A 179 14.99 14.59 -14.02
CA ALA A 179 15.64 15.86 -13.69
C ALA A 179 15.55 16.17 -12.18
N ARG A 180 14.41 15.89 -11.54
CA ARG A 180 14.24 16.04 -10.08
C ARG A 180 15.01 15.00 -9.26
N GLN A 181 15.28 13.81 -9.80
CA GLN A 181 16.04 12.75 -9.11
C GLN A 181 17.56 12.94 -9.18
N VAL A 182 18.09 13.76 -10.10
CA VAL A 182 19.54 14.05 -10.20
C VAL A 182 20.09 14.60 -8.88
N VAL A 183 19.39 15.56 -8.28
CA VAL A 183 19.85 16.23 -7.05
C VAL A 183 19.99 15.25 -5.87
N PRO A 184 18.97 14.44 -5.50
CA PRO A 184 19.13 13.41 -4.47
C PRO A 184 20.26 12.41 -4.74
N ILE A 185 20.45 12.02 -6.01
CA ILE A 185 21.51 11.08 -6.41
C ILE A 185 22.89 11.72 -6.17
N LEU A 186 23.07 12.98 -6.59
CA LEU A 186 24.33 13.71 -6.41
C LEU A 186 24.68 13.88 -4.92
N TYR A 187 23.69 14.16 -4.08
CA TYR A 187 23.85 14.25 -2.62
C TYR A 187 23.88 12.90 -1.90
N ARG A 188 23.86 11.77 -2.63
CA ARG A 188 23.88 10.39 -2.08
C ARG A 188 22.77 10.14 -1.04
N ILE A 189 21.63 10.81 -1.18
CA ILE A 189 20.47 10.58 -0.31
C ILE A 189 19.87 9.24 -0.74
N PRO A 190 19.67 8.25 0.15
CA PRO A 190 19.20 6.92 -0.25
C PRO A 190 17.81 6.97 -0.90
N ALA A 191 17.54 6.04 -1.83
CA ALA A 191 16.26 5.99 -2.54
C ALA A 191 15.07 5.69 -1.60
N ILE A 192 15.32 4.86 -0.60
CA ILE A 192 14.42 4.60 0.53
C ILE A 192 15.03 5.29 1.74
N PRO A 193 14.32 6.22 2.38
CA PRO A 193 14.87 6.87 3.56
C PRO A 193 15.06 5.88 4.72
N THR A 194 16.19 6.01 5.40
CA THR A 194 16.46 5.32 6.67
C THR A 194 15.93 6.20 7.79
N CYS A 195 14.79 5.82 8.35
CA CYS A 195 14.20 6.47 9.52
C CYS A 195 15.00 6.16 10.78
#